data_AF-A0A7J9BG75-F1
#
_entry.id   AF-A0A7J9BG75-F1
#
_cell.length_a   1.000
_cell.length_b   1.000
_cell.length_c   1.000
_cell.angle_alpha   90.00
_cell.angle_beta   90.00
_cell.angle_gamma   90.00
#
_symmetry.space_group_name_H-M   'P 1'
#
loop_
_entity.id
_entity.type
_entity.pdbx_description
1 polymer ?
#
loop_
_entity_poly.entity_id
_entity_poly.type
_entity_poly.pdbx_seq_one_letter_code
_entity_poly.pdbx_strand_id
1 'polypeptide(L)'
;CLNAPTPVRHLSPKERAREAEREKLGLISKERQREMEILKKGGRKAMGVPDEPMIMGTPGLDLITLGLVDADKIPKYELTVEDGRRLAKEYSRVLMRKHRARQAAETNLLRMKKEAIEALPEKLKEAAMIPDLTPFPANRLMASLTPPIEGYIEKVKEAAKKSSTKQKLR
;
A
#
# COMPACT_ATOMS: atom_id res chain seq x y z
N CYS A 1 -12.22 -0.12 -7.41
CA CYS A 1 -11.38 0.84 -8.16
C CYS A 1 -11.60 0.82 -9.69
N LEU A 2 -12.25 -0.19 -10.27
CA LEU A 2 -12.40 -0.31 -11.73
C LEU A 2 -13.53 0.56 -12.36
N ASN A 3 -14.46 1.08 -11.55
CA ASN A 3 -15.62 1.87 -12.01
C ASN A 3 -15.60 3.34 -11.53
N ALA A 4 -14.44 3.87 -11.12
CA ALA A 4 -14.37 5.30 -10.80
C ALA A 4 -14.26 6.09 -12.11
N PRO A 5 -15.14 7.08 -12.36
CA PRO A 5 -14.97 7.94 -13.52
C PRO A 5 -13.66 8.70 -13.37
N THR A 6 -12.72 8.44 -14.28
CA THR A 6 -11.46 9.17 -14.35
C THR A 6 -11.79 10.59 -14.77
N PRO A 7 -11.72 11.57 -13.86
CA PRO A 7 -12.03 12.93 -14.23
C PRO A 7 -10.89 13.48 -15.09
N VAL A 8 -11.21 14.43 -15.96
CA VAL A 8 -10.27 15.28 -16.71
C VAL A 8 -9.27 16.02 -15.77
N ARG A 9 -9.46 15.93 -14.45
CA ARG A 9 -8.54 16.39 -13.39
C ARG A 9 -7.12 15.82 -13.46
N HIS A 10 -6.93 14.65 -14.06
CA HIS A 10 -5.59 14.07 -14.22
C HIS A 10 -4.79 14.74 -15.36
N LEU A 11 -5.46 15.43 -16.29
CA LEU A 11 -4.83 16.15 -17.39
C LEU A 11 -4.09 17.40 -16.89
N SER A 12 -2.92 17.64 -17.48
CA SER A 12 -2.16 18.86 -17.24
C SER A 12 -2.98 20.10 -17.66
N PRO A 13 -2.68 21.29 -17.11
CA PRO A 13 -3.42 22.52 -17.45
C PRO A 13 -3.46 22.81 -18.97
N LYS A 14 -2.39 22.46 -19.70
CA LYS A 14 -2.28 22.64 -21.16
C LYS A 14 -3.17 21.69 -21.94
N GLU A 15 -3.27 20.44 -21.49
CA GLU A 15 -4.14 19.42 -22.09
C GLU A 15 -5.61 19.73 -21.85
N ARG A 16 -5.95 20.26 -20.67
CA ARG A 16 -7.30 20.76 -20.36
C ARG A 16 -7.73 21.91 -21.27
N ALA A 17 -6.84 22.88 -21.51
CA ALA A 17 -7.13 24.00 -22.41
C ALA A 17 -7.38 23.51 -23.85
N ARG A 18 -6.57 22.56 -24.32
CA ARG A 18 -6.72 21.95 -25.64
C ARG A 18 -8.02 21.15 -25.77
N GLU A 19 -8.42 20.42 -24.73
CA GLU A 19 -9.69 19.71 -24.70
C GLU A 19 -10.87 20.68 -24.72
N ALA A 20 -10.79 21.80 -23.97
CA ALA A 20 -11.81 22.84 -23.99
C ALA A 20 -11.93 23.53 -25.37
N GLU A 21 -10.83 23.73 -26.09
CA GLU A 21 -10.87 24.22 -27.47
C GLU A 21 -11.47 23.20 -28.44
N ARG A 22 -11.19 21.91 -28.25
CA ARG A 22 -11.82 20.83 -29.02
C ARG A 22 -13.32 20.72 -28.76
N GLU A 23 -13.75 20.91 -27.50
CA GLU A 23 -15.16 20.98 -27.13
C GLU A 23 -15.87 22.15 -27.84
N LYS A 24 -15.24 23.32 -27.92
CA LYS A 24 -15.77 24.48 -28.68
C LYS A 24 -15.91 24.19 -30.17
N LEU A 25 -15.04 23.33 -30.73
CA LEU A 25 -15.08 22.87 -32.11
C LEU A 25 -15.99 21.63 -32.32
N GLY A 26 -16.72 21.18 -31.28
CA GLY A 26 -17.65 20.05 -31.35
C GLY A 26 -17.00 18.66 -31.29
N LEU A 27 -15.69 18.57 -31.06
CA LEU A 27 -14.95 17.32 -30.95
C LEU A 27 -14.86 16.87 -29.49
N ILE A 28 -15.86 16.09 -29.05
CA ILE A 28 -15.96 15.62 -27.65
C ILE A 28 -15.21 14.29 -27.47
N SER A 29 -14.33 14.21 -26.46
CA SER A 29 -13.63 12.97 -26.10
C SER A 29 -14.57 11.95 -25.45
N LYS A 30 -14.25 10.65 -25.53
CA LYS A 30 -15.03 9.59 -24.86
C LYS A 30 -15.06 9.77 -23.34
N GLU A 31 -14.00 10.32 -22.77
CA GLU A 31 -13.87 10.60 -21.33
C GLU A 31 -14.80 11.74 -20.91
N ARG A 32 -14.88 12.81 -21.72
CA ARG A 32 -15.78 13.93 -21.49
C ARG A 32 -17.26 13.55 -21.66
N GLN A 33 -17.58 12.68 -22.62
CA GLN A 33 -18.93 12.13 -22.76
C GLN A 33 -19.37 11.37 -21.49
N ARG A 34 -18.48 10.55 -20.92
CA ARG A 34 -18.74 9.84 -19.66
C ARG A 34 -18.93 10.79 -18.48
N GLU A 35 -18.14 11.86 -18.37
CA GLU A 35 -18.35 12.89 -17.33
C GLU A 35 -19.73 13.56 -17.47
N MET A 36 -20.12 13.93 -18.68
CA MET A 36 -21.42 14.56 -18.95
C MET A 36 -22.59 13.63 -18.64
N GLU A 37 -22.47 12.34 -18.96
CA GLU A 37 -23.48 11.33 -18.59
C GLU A 37 -23.60 11.14 -17.07
N ILE A 38 -22.48 11.17 -16.34
CA ILE A 38 -22.47 11.03 -14.89
C ILE A 38 -23.04 12.28 -14.21
N LEU A 39 -22.74 13.46 -14.74
CA LEU A 39 -23.35 14.71 -14.30
C LEU A 39 -24.86 14.71 -14.55
N LYS A 40 -25.31 14.27 -15.75
CA LYS A 40 -26.73 14.11 -16.08
C LYS A 40 -27.45 13.10 -15.19
N LYS A 41 -26.77 12.02 -14.78
CA LYS A 41 -27.32 10.99 -13.90
C LYS A 41 -27.40 11.39 -12.43
N GLY A 42 -26.95 12.59 -12.03
CA GLY A 42 -27.04 13.10 -10.65
C GLY A 42 -25.72 13.13 -9.87
N GLY A 43 -24.58 13.04 -10.56
CA GLY A 43 -23.25 13.24 -9.98
C GLY A 43 -22.85 12.21 -8.92
N ARG A 44 -22.06 12.62 -7.93
CA ARG A 44 -21.50 11.72 -6.88
C ARG A 44 -22.58 11.02 -6.06
N LYS A 45 -23.71 11.68 -5.81
CA LYS A 45 -24.84 11.13 -5.02
C LYS A 45 -25.56 10.00 -5.76
N ALA A 46 -25.75 10.13 -7.07
CA ALA A 46 -26.37 9.07 -7.89
C ALA A 46 -25.45 7.87 -8.14
N MET A 47 -24.13 8.03 -7.97
CA MET A 47 -23.14 6.94 -8.05
C MET A 47 -22.98 6.19 -6.71
N GLY A 48 -23.85 6.43 -5.72
CA GLY A 48 -23.86 5.71 -4.46
C GLY A 48 -22.68 6.01 -3.54
N VAL A 49 -22.05 7.18 -3.68
CA VAL A 49 -20.99 7.63 -2.76
C VAL A 49 -21.63 8.51 -1.69
N PRO A 50 -21.89 7.99 -0.48
CA PRO A 50 -22.43 8.78 0.62
C PRO A 50 -21.42 9.85 1.07
N ASP A 51 -21.94 10.96 1.63
CA ASP A 51 -21.12 12.00 2.27
C ASP A 51 -20.61 11.54 3.65
N GLU A 52 -21.23 10.49 4.20
CA GLU A 52 -20.83 9.83 5.45
C GLU A 52 -19.68 8.85 5.22
N PRO A 53 -18.81 8.63 6.23
CA PRO A 53 -17.70 7.69 6.13
C PRO A 53 -18.22 6.30 5.77
N MET A 54 -17.93 5.88 4.55
CA MET A 54 -18.32 4.57 4.05
C MET A 54 -17.51 3.51 4.77
N ILE A 55 -18.21 2.53 5.34
CA ILE A 55 -17.62 1.37 6.00
C ILE A 55 -16.74 0.61 4.99
N MET A 56 -15.46 0.45 5.30
CA MET A 56 -14.54 -0.37 4.50
C MET A 56 -14.63 -1.83 4.96
N GLY A 57 -15.28 -2.68 4.17
CA GLY A 57 -15.35 -4.11 4.45
C GLY A 57 -16.68 -4.75 4.02
N THR A 58 -16.87 -6.01 4.41
CA THR A 58 -18.17 -6.69 4.31
C THR A 58 -19.16 -6.04 5.29
N PRO A 59 -20.33 -5.59 4.84
CA PRO A 59 -21.33 -4.97 5.72
C PRO A 59 -21.66 -5.87 6.91
N GLY A 60 -21.60 -5.33 8.13
CA GLY A 60 -21.95 -6.06 9.36
C GLY A 60 -20.81 -6.79 10.06
N LEU A 61 -19.57 -6.68 9.57
CA LEU A 61 -18.38 -7.27 10.21
C LEU A 61 -17.45 -6.23 10.86
N ASP A 62 -17.93 -5.01 11.03
CA ASP A 62 -17.13 -3.94 11.61
C ASP A 62 -17.12 -4.04 13.11
N LEU A 63 -16.04 -3.56 13.73
CA LEU A 63 -15.90 -3.57 15.18
C LEU A 63 -17.03 -2.80 15.90
N ILE A 64 -17.64 -1.82 15.20
CA ILE A 64 -18.79 -1.05 15.66
C ILE A 64 -20.09 -1.85 15.55
N THR A 65 -20.34 -2.50 14.40
CA THR A 65 -21.57 -3.29 14.16
C THR A 65 -21.57 -4.59 14.98
N LEU A 66 -20.39 -5.13 15.29
CA LEU A 66 -20.20 -6.26 16.20
C LEU A 66 -20.30 -5.88 17.69
N GLY A 67 -20.45 -4.60 18.03
CA GLY A 67 -20.59 -4.13 19.41
C GLY A 67 -19.31 -4.21 20.25
N LEU A 68 -18.13 -4.41 19.63
CA LEU A 68 -16.84 -4.41 20.33
C LEU A 68 -16.34 -2.99 20.61
N VAL A 69 -16.75 -2.02 19.79
CA VAL A 69 -16.34 -0.61 19.90
C VAL A 69 -17.56 0.28 19.89
N ASP A 70 -17.76 1.02 20.99
CA ASP A 70 -18.80 2.05 21.09
C ASP A 70 -18.46 3.23 20.19
N ALA A 71 -19.31 3.50 19.19
CA ALA A 71 -19.10 4.60 18.23
C ALA A 71 -18.95 5.97 18.91
N ASP A 72 -19.69 6.21 19.99
CA ASP A 72 -19.70 7.48 20.70
C ASP A 72 -18.43 7.74 21.53
N LYS A 73 -17.71 6.67 21.90
CA LYS A 73 -16.46 6.77 22.66
C LYS A 73 -15.23 6.91 21.77
N ILE A 74 -15.40 6.85 20.45
CA ILE A 74 -14.29 7.03 19.52
C ILE A 74 -13.85 8.49 19.60
N PRO A 75 -12.61 8.78 20.05
CA PRO A 75 -12.12 10.15 20.11
C PRO A 75 -12.09 10.72 18.69
N LYS A 76 -12.90 11.76 18.46
CA LYS A 76 -12.91 12.52 17.21
C LYS A 76 -11.77 13.52 17.27
N TYR A 77 -10.67 13.22 16.59
CA TYR A 77 -9.57 14.16 16.42
C TYR A 77 -9.86 15.08 15.23
N GLU A 78 -10.04 16.36 15.49
CA GLU A 78 -10.12 17.38 14.45
C GLU A 78 -8.71 17.67 13.92
N LEU A 79 -8.29 16.93 12.89
CA LEU A 79 -7.11 17.31 12.14
C LEU A 79 -7.49 18.48 11.24
N THR A 80 -6.93 19.66 11.50
CA THR A 80 -7.12 20.80 10.60
C THR A 80 -6.58 20.43 9.21
N VAL A 81 -7.22 20.94 8.15
CA VAL A 81 -6.79 20.67 6.76
C VAL A 81 -5.34 21.13 6.55
N GLU A 82 -4.91 22.17 7.27
CA GLU A 82 -3.56 22.71 7.22
C GLU A 82 -2.53 21.76 7.85
N ASP A 83 -2.84 21.20 9.01
CA ASP A 83 -1.97 20.22 9.67
C ASP A 83 -1.84 18.94 8.85
N GLY A 84 -2.93 18.46 8.26
CA GLY A 84 -2.89 17.32 7.34
C GLY A 84 -1.99 17.56 6.13
N ARG A 85 -2.07 18.75 5.51
CA ARG A 85 -1.19 19.15 4.39
C ARG A 85 0.27 19.24 4.83
N ARG A 86 0.54 19.78 6.02
CA ARG A 86 1.90 19.89 6.58
C ARG A 86 2.52 18.51 6.82
N LEU A 87 1.79 17.61 7.48
CA LEU A 87 2.26 16.24 7.77
C LEU A 87 2.50 15.44 6.50
N ALA A 88 1.61 15.51 5.51
CA ALA A 88 1.77 14.81 4.25
C ALA A 88 3.00 15.29 3.46
N LYS A 89 3.27 16.61 3.47
CA LYS A 89 4.45 17.20 2.84
C LYS A 89 5.74 16.72 3.51
N GLU A 90 5.77 16.67 4.84
CA GLU A 90 6.91 16.19 5.61
C GLU A 90 7.18 14.70 5.39
N TYR A 91 6.13 13.88 5.43
CA TYR A 91 6.22 12.45 5.15
C TYR A 91 6.81 12.21 3.74
N SER A 92 6.29 12.92 2.74
CA SER A 92 6.78 12.83 1.37
C SER A 92 8.26 13.23 1.27
N ARG A 93 8.66 14.29 1.99
CA ARG A 93 10.06 14.76 2.04
C ARG A 93 11.00 13.70 2.63
N VAL A 94 10.61 13.09 3.74
CA VAL A 94 11.39 12.02 4.41
C VAL A 94 11.48 10.78 3.53
N LEU A 95 10.36 10.37 2.92
CA LEU A 95 10.30 9.20 2.05
C LEU A 95 11.22 9.36 0.83
N MET A 96 11.19 10.53 0.18
CA MET A 96 12.05 10.82 -0.97
C MET A 96 13.53 10.88 -0.57
N ARG A 97 13.86 11.36 0.63
CA ARG A 97 15.24 11.32 1.14
C ARG A 97 15.71 9.88 1.32
N LYS A 98 14.90 9.02 1.97
CA LYS A 98 15.20 7.60 2.16
C LYS A 98 15.35 6.87 0.82
N HIS A 99 14.47 7.16 -0.14
CA HIS A 99 14.52 6.56 -1.48
C HIS A 99 15.81 6.93 -2.21
N ARG A 100 16.22 8.21 -2.22
CA ARG A 100 17.47 8.63 -2.85
C ARG A 100 18.70 8.01 -2.17
N ALA A 101 18.72 7.94 -0.84
CA ALA A 101 19.80 7.30 -0.11
C ALA A 101 19.92 5.81 -0.48
N ARG A 102 18.78 5.10 -0.58
CA ARG A 102 18.73 3.71 -1.03
C ARG A 102 19.23 3.55 -2.47
N GLN A 103 18.77 4.39 -3.40
CA GLN A 103 19.22 4.38 -4.80
C GLN A 103 20.72 4.58 -4.92
N ALA A 104 21.29 5.53 -4.16
CA ALA A 104 22.74 5.76 -4.14
C ALA A 104 23.50 4.53 -3.60
N ALA A 105 23.01 3.92 -2.52
CA ALA A 105 23.62 2.72 -1.95
C ALA A 105 23.56 1.52 -2.91
N GLU A 106 22.41 1.25 -3.53
CA GLU A 106 22.23 0.19 -4.52
C GLU A 106 23.10 0.40 -5.75
N THR A 107 23.17 1.63 -6.27
CA THR A 107 24.03 1.98 -7.42
C THR A 107 25.51 1.76 -7.10
N ASN A 108 25.96 2.22 -5.92
CA ASN A 108 27.34 2.03 -5.47
C ASN A 108 27.67 0.54 -5.29
N LEU A 109 26.76 -0.23 -4.68
CA LEU A 109 26.93 -1.68 -4.49
C LEU A 109 27.03 -2.41 -5.83
N LEU A 110 26.22 -2.03 -6.82
CA LEU A 110 26.29 -2.58 -8.17
C LEU A 110 27.62 -2.24 -8.87
N ARG A 111 28.09 -1.00 -8.74
CA ARG A 111 29.39 -0.59 -9.28
C ARG A 111 30.53 -1.42 -8.66
N MET A 112 30.58 -1.48 -7.32
CA MET A 112 31.60 -2.25 -6.60
C MET A 112 31.54 -3.75 -6.95
N LYS A 113 30.34 -4.32 -7.12
CA LYS A 113 30.18 -5.70 -7.58
C LYS A 113 30.82 -5.93 -8.96
N LYS A 114 30.61 -5.02 -9.91
CA LYS A 114 31.19 -5.11 -11.26
C LYS A 114 32.71 -5.00 -11.23
N GLU A 115 33.23 -4.02 -10.50
CA GLU A 115 34.68 -3.82 -10.33
C GLU A 115 35.34 -5.04 -9.68
N ALA A 116 34.68 -5.63 -8.66
CA ALA A 116 35.16 -6.84 -8.02
C ALA A 116 35.20 -8.05 -8.96
N ILE A 117 34.19 -8.22 -9.83
CA ILE A 117 34.18 -9.29 -10.84
C ILE A 117 35.29 -9.08 -11.89
N GLU A 118 35.53 -7.82 -12.29
CA GLU A 118 36.58 -7.49 -13.27
C GLU A 118 37.98 -7.78 -12.73
N ALA A 119 38.20 -7.60 -11.43
CA ALA A 119 39.47 -7.87 -10.78
C ALA A 119 39.80 -9.37 -10.61
N LEU A 120 38.87 -10.28 -10.94
CA LEU A 120 39.09 -11.72 -10.83
C LEU A 120 39.89 -12.28 -12.03
N PRO A 121 40.65 -13.37 -11.84
CA PRO A 121 41.23 -14.14 -12.94
C PRO A 121 40.16 -14.67 -13.90
N GLU A 122 40.49 -14.82 -15.19
CA GLU A 122 39.56 -15.15 -16.28
C GLU A 122 38.65 -16.35 -15.98
N LYS A 123 39.21 -17.47 -15.49
CA LYS A 123 38.44 -18.68 -15.13
C LYS A 123 37.39 -18.44 -14.05
N LEU A 124 37.69 -17.59 -13.07
CA LEU A 124 36.77 -17.27 -11.96
C LEU A 124 35.74 -16.22 -12.38
N LYS A 125 36.12 -15.32 -13.30
CA LYS A 125 35.24 -14.31 -13.87
C LYS A 125 34.09 -14.96 -14.65
N GLU A 126 34.40 -15.97 -15.47
CA GLU A 126 33.38 -16.75 -16.19
C GLU A 126 32.38 -17.42 -15.25
N ALA A 127 32.88 -18.07 -14.18
CA ALA A 127 32.02 -18.69 -13.18
C ALA A 127 31.15 -17.69 -12.41
N ALA A 128 31.70 -16.51 -12.07
CA ALA A 128 30.98 -15.47 -11.32
C ALA A 128 29.87 -14.76 -12.13
N MET A 129 29.91 -14.84 -13.47
CA MET A 129 28.88 -14.28 -14.33
C MET A 129 27.60 -15.12 -14.37
N ILE A 130 27.68 -16.40 -14.01
CA ILE A 130 26.55 -17.32 -14.02
C ILE A 130 25.66 -17.01 -12.80
N PRO A 131 24.37 -16.71 -12.98
CA PRO A 131 23.45 -16.51 -11.86
C PRO A 131 23.28 -17.79 -11.05
N ASP A 132 23.40 -17.68 -9.73
CA ASP A 132 23.09 -18.76 -8.81
C ASP A 132 21.57 -18.97 -8.72
N LEU A 133 21.11 -20.16 -9.10
CA LEU A 133 19.70 -20.56 -9.09
C LEU A 133 19.33 -21.39 -7.85
N THR A 134 20.24 -21.55 -6.89
CA THR A 134 19.91 -22.21 -5.63
C THR A 134 18.80 -21.43 -4.91
N PRO A 135 17.75 -22.11 -4.42
CA PRO A 135 16.66 -21.44 -3.75
C PRO A 135 17.15 -20.82 -2.43
N PHE A 136 16.57 -19.69 -2.05
CA PHE A 136 16.87 -19.08 -0.76
C PHE A 136 16.57 -20.05 0.40
N PRO A 137 17.38 -20.06 1.47
CA PRO A 137 17.19 -20.96 2.59
C PRO A 137 15.85 -20.69 3.28
N ALA A 138 15.10 -21.76 3.57
CA ALA A 138 13.79 -21.69 4.22
C ALA A 138 13.84 -21.10 5.65
N ASN A 139 15.02 -21.07 6.27
CA ASN A 139 15.22 -20.58 7.64
C ASN A 139 15.42 -19.05 7.73
N ARG A 140 15.18 -18.30 6.64
CA ARG A 140 15.24 -16.83 6.67
C ARG A 140 13.98 -16.28 7.36
N LEU A 141 14.06 -16.12 8.68
CA LEU A 141 12.99 -15.52 9.47
C LEU A 141 12.86 -14.03 9.16
N MET A 142 11.62 -13.55 9.03
CA MET A 142 11.33 -12.12 8.98
C MET A 142 11.59 -11.50 10.37
N ALA A 143 12.08 -10.27 10.39
CA ALA A 143 12.19 -9.53 11.64
C ALA A 143 10.79 -9.30 12.22
N SER A 144 10.55 -9.89 13.40
CA SER A 144 9.34 -9.66 14.19
C SER A 144 9.48 -8.41 15.05
N LEU A 145 8.34 -7.82 15.46
CA LEU A 145 8.31 -6.66 16.35
C LEU A 145 8.92 -6.96 17.74
N THR A 146 8.84 -8.21 18.16
CA THR A 146 9.33 -8.72 19.44
C THR A 146 10.27 -9.90 19.23
N PRO A 147 11.30 -10.08 20.08
CA PRO A 147 12.19 -11.22 19.99
C PRO A 147 11.46 -12.54 20.34
N PRO A 148 12.01 -13.71 19.93
CA PRO A 148 11.44 -15.01 20.27
C PRO A 148 11.32 -15.24 21.78
N ILE A 149 10.22 -15.86 22.21
CA ILE A 149 9.97 -16.20 23.62
C ILE A 149 10.68 -17.52 23.95
N GLU A 150 11.49 -17.52 25.01
CA GLU A 150 12.16 -18.73 25.51
C GLU A 150 11.15 -19.81 25.93
N GLY A 151 11.39 -21.03 25.46
CA GLY A 151 10.57 -22.20 25.77
C GLY A 151 9.12 -22.11 25.27
N TYR A 152 8.82 -21.25 24.28
CA TYR A 152 7.45 -21.06 23.78
C TYR A 152 6.76 -22.38 23.41
N ILE A 153 7.46 -23.26 22.70
CA ILE A 153 6.94 -24.58 22.28
C ILE A 153 6.63 -25.47 23.48
N GLU A 154 7.48 -25.45 24.52
CA GLU A 154 7.29 -26.25 25.73
C GLU A 154 6.08 -25.74 26.52
N LYS A 155 5.97 -24.42 26.70
CA LYS A 155 4.83 -23.77 27.36
C LYS A 155 3.51 -24.07 26.63
N VAL A 156 3.52 -24.06 25.30
CA VAL A 156 2.34 -24.42 24.48
C VAL A 156 1.99 -25.90 24.66
N LYS A 157 2.97 -26.80 24.63
CA LYS A 157 2.75 -28.23 24.87
C LYS A 157 2.21 -28.50 26.27
N GLU A 158 2.72 -27.83 27.29
CA GLU A 158 2.22 -27.93 28.66
C GLU A 158 0.79 -27.39 28.80
N ALA A 159 0.50 -26.25 28.19
CA ALA A 159 -0.84 -25.68 28.19
C ALA A 159 -1.85 -26.60 27.48
N ALA A 160 -1.47 -27.19 26.35
CA ALA A 160 -2.30 -28.15 25.62
C ALA A 160 -2.57 -29.44 26.43
N LYS A 161 -1.57 -29.95 27.17
CA LYS A 161 -1.77 -31.09 28.09
C LYS A 161 -2.73 -30.75 29.25
N LYS A 162 -2.71 -29.51 29.75
CA LYS A 162 -3.61 -29.04 30.82
C LYS A 162 -5.03 -28.78 30.33
N SER A 163 -5.23 -28.42 29.07
CA SER A 163 -6.57 -28.19 28.50
C SER A 163 -7.26 -29.49 28.09
N SER A 164 -6.53 -30.48 27.55
CA SER A 164 -7.08 -31.78 27.16
C SER A 164 -7.63 -32.59 28.34
N THR A 165 -7.06 -32.41 29.54
CA THR A 165 -7.53 -33.06 30.77
C THR A 165 -8.80 -32.43 31.36
N LYS A 166 -9.18 -31.20 30.96
CA LYS A 166 -10.38 -30.51 31.45
C LYS A 166 -11.64 -30.75 30.62
N GLN A 167 -11.55 -31.31 29.42
CA GLN A 167 -12.72 -31.75 28.66
C GLN A 167 -13.00 -33.24 28.93
N LYS A 168 -13.68 -33.54 30.05
CA LYS A 168 -14.42 -34.80 30.16
C LYS A 168 -15.62 -34.74 29.22
N LEU A 169 -15.80 -35.83 28.47
CA LEU A 169 -16.89 -36.06 27.51
C LEU A 169 -18.25 -35.62 28.08
N ARG A 170 -18.98 -34.85 27.29
CA ARG A 170 -20.45 -34.80 27.30
C ARG A 170 -20.93 -35.45 26.02
#